data_AF-A0A7S3LWX8-F1
#
_entry.id   AF-A0A7S3LWX8-F1
#
_cell.length_a   1.000
_cell.length_b   1.000
_cell.length_c   1.000
_cell.angle_alpha   90.00
_cell.angle_beta   90.00
_cell.angle_gamma   90.00
#
_symmetry.space_group_name_H-M   'P 1'
#
loop_
_entity.id
_entity.type
_entity.pdbx_description
1 polymer ?
#
loop_
_entity_poly.entity_id
_entity_poly.type
_entity_poly.pdbx_seq_one_letter_code
_entity_poly.pdbx_strand_id
1 'polypeptide(L)'
;VLLGDSANSVTSGAEGASIGGGGSSGLPNVVTDVFGVVGGGEGNTAGDSSGSVSDAGFSVVGGGKSNVASGSYSGVVGGESNTASGSHSFVGGGMGNLASGSLSSVSGGGENTASGSSSSVLGGSQNIASGESSAVVGGRLNVANGTLSAVLGGDSNLASGEVSVAAGSGAHALHNGAFVFSDLSLESSFSSRVDNEFAVRAAGGLRVVT
;
A
#
# COMPACT_ATOMS: atom_id res chain seq x y z
N VAL A 1 11.82 23.77 -11.77
CA VAL A 1 13.23 23.91 -11.26
C VAL A 1 13.93 22.58 -11.47
N LEU A 2 15.17 22.58 -11.98
CA LEU A 2 15.96 21.36 -12.19
C LEU A 2 17.34 21.55 -11.58
N LEU A 3 17.60 20.86 -10.46
CA LEU A 3 18.89 20.85 -9.77
C LEU A 3 19.46 19.43 -9.75
N GLY A 4 20.75 19.30 -9.44
CA GLY A 4 21.43 18.00 -9.27
C GLY A 4 22.13 17.50 -10.53
N ASP A 5 22.19 16.18 -10.67
CA ASP A 5 22.83 15.50 -11.79
C ASP A 5 22.20 15.91 -13.13
N SER A 6 23.04 16.01 -14.17
CA SER A 6 22.63 16.38 -15.52
C SER A 6 21.64 15.41 -16.19
N ALA A 7 21.55 14.18 -15.70
CA ALA A 7 20.62 13.18 -16.20
C ALA A 7 19.19 13.38 -15.66
N ASN A 8 19.00 14.21 -14.63
CA ASN A 8 17.66 14.55 -14.13
C ASN A 8 16.85 15.22 -15.25
N SER A 9 15.56 14.90 -15.35
CA SER A 9 14.73 15.43 -16.43
C SER A 9 13.32 15.82 -15.98
N VAL A 10 12.82 16.88 -16.63
CA VAL A 10 11.42 17.31 -16.54
C VAL A 10 10.86 17.31 -17.95
N THR A 11 9.74 16.63 -18.18
CA THR A 11 9.11 16.56 -19.51
C THR A 11 8.70 17.95 -20.00
N SER A 12 8.90 18.21 -21.30
CA SER A 12 8.48 19.47 -21.93
C SER A 12 6.96 19.65 -21.79
N GLY A 13 6.52 20.81 -21.30
CA GLY A 13 5.11 21.11 -21.06
C GLY A 13 4.58 20.71 -19.67
N ALA A 14 5.38 20.03 -18.84
CA ALA A 14 5.05 19.79 -17.43
C ALA A 14 5.20 21.09 -16.60
N GLU A 15 4.23 22.00 -16.74
CA GLU A 15 4.19 23.27 -16.03
C GLU A 15 4.24 23.06 -14.51
N GLY A 16 4.99 23.92 -13.80
CA GLY A 16 5.10 23.87 -12.34
C GLY A 16 5.95 22.72 -11.78
N ALA A 17 6.46 21.83 -12.63
CA ALA A 17 7.27 20.69 -12.20
C ALA A 17 8.61 21.10 -11.58
N SER A 18 9.08 20.33 -10.60
CA SER A 18 10.36 20.59 -9.94
C SER A 18 11.11 19.35 -9.46
N ILE A 19 12.43 19.41 -9.59
CA ILE A 19 13.40 18.47 -9.02
C ILE A 19 14.34 19.28 -8.11
N GLY A 20 14.34 18.95 -6.82
CA GLY A 20 15.12 19.67 -5.80
C GLY A 20 16.63 19.38 -5.82
N GLY A 21 17.08 18.29 -6.46
CA GLY A 21 18.49 17.91 -6.55
C GLY A 21 18.71 16.41 -6.69
N GLY A 22 19.92 15.96 -6.39
CA GLY A 22 20.29 14.53 -6.41
C GLY A 22 20.36 13.96 -7.83
N GLY A 23 20.03 12.68 -7.97
CA GLY A 23 20.14 11.90 -9.20
C GLY A 23 21.55 11.37 -9.42
N SER A 24 21.64 10.42 -10.34
CA SER A 24 22.90 9.95 -10.92
C SER A 24 22.69 9.60 -12.39
N SER A 25 23.78 9.50 -13.16
CA SER A 25 23.72 9.07 -14.57
C SER A 25 22.96 7.76 -14.83
N GLY A 26 22.91 6.84 -13.85
CA GLY A 26 22.19 5.55 -13.98
C GLY A 26 20.79 5.55 -13.36
N LEU A 27 20.53 6.47 -12.44
CA LEU A 27 19.26 6.60 -11.71
C LEU A 27 18.91 8.09 -11.58
N PRO A 28 18.50 8.74 -12.68
CA PRO A 28 18.09 10.13 -12.64
C PRO A 28 16.76 10.30 -11.91
N ASN A 29 16.55 11.48 -11.34
CA ASN A 29 15.22 11.91 -10.92
C ASN A 29 14.45 12.42 -12.13
N VAL A 30 13.18 12.05 -12.24
CA VAL A 30 12.32 12.35 -13.39
C VAL A 30 10.99 12.92 -12.94
N VAL A 31 10.54 13.99 -13.58
CA VAL A 31 9.16 14.48 -13.45
C VAL A 31 8.51 14.55 -14.83
N THR A 32 7.40 13.85 -15.03
CA THR A 32 6.76 13.78 -16.36
C THR A 32 5.50 14.62 -16.52
N ASP A 33 4.87 15.02 -15.42
CA ASP A 33 3.54 15.62 -15.43
C ASP A 33 3.48 16.98 -14.73
N VAL A 34 2.43 17.75 -15.04
CA VAL A 34 2.20 19.09 -14.47
C VAL A 34 2.18 19.05 -12.95
N PHE A 35 2.83 20.04 -12.33
CA PHE A 35 2.97 20.18 -10.89
C PHE A 35 3.59 18.97 -10.18
N GLY A 36 4.23 18.05 -10.92
CA GLY A 36 4.97 16.95 -10.33
C GLY A 36 6.20 17.44 -9.54
N VAL A 37 6.50 16.77 -8.43
CA VAL A 37 7.63 17.17 -7.57
C VAL A 37 8.46 15.95 -7.19
N VAL A 38 9.78 16.05 -7.40
CA VAL A 38 10.76 15.19 -6.75
C VAL A 38 11.63 16.06 -5.83
N GLY A 39 11.59 15.80 -4.52
CA GLY A 39 12.36 16.57 -3.55
C GLY A 39 13.88 16.37 -3.67
N GLY A 40 14.33 15.17 -4.06
CA GLY A 40 15.74 14.83 -4.25
C GLY A 40 15.96 13.32 -4.29
N GLY A 41 17.11 12.85 -3.79
CA GLY A 41 17.44 11.41 -3.79
C GLY A 41 17.92 10.93 -5.15
N GLU A 42 17.77 9.64 -5.45
CA GLU A 42 18.28 9.00 -6.67
C GLU A 42 17.22 8.09 -7.32
N GLY A 43 17.00 8.21 -8.63
CA GLY A 43 16.12 7.33 -9.38
C GLY A 43 14.63 7.50 -9.12
N ASN A 44 14.19 8.65 -8.60
CA ASN A 44 12.79 8.87 -8.24
C ASN A 44 11.99 9.43 -9.43
N THR A 45 10.74 8.98 -9.59
CA THR A 45 9.84 9.45 -10.66
C THR A 45 8.53 10.00 -10.09
N ALA A 46 8.18 11.23 -10.45
CA ALA A 46 6.84 11.80 -10.25
C ALA A 46 6.14 11.98 -11.62
N GLY A 47 5.09 11.22 -11.85
CA GLY A 47 4.36 11.10 -13.11
C GLY A 47 4.44 9.69 -13.71
N ASP A 48 3.80 9.45 -14.84
CA ASP A 48 3.60 8.10 -15.41
C ASP A 48 4.32 7.84 -16.74
N SER A 49 4.98 8.85 -17.32
CA SER A 49 5.64 8.76 -18.63
C SER A 49 4.73 8.32 -19.79
N SER A 50 3.41 8.56 -19.71
CA SER A 50 2.45 8.14 -20.75
C SER A 50 2.55 8.93 -22.06
N GLY A 51 3.25 10.08 -22.03
CA GLY A 51 3.34 11.04 -23.12
C GLY A 51 2.29 12.14 -23.06
N SER A 52 1.28 11.99 -22.20
CA SER A 52 0.50 13.10 -21.68
C SER A 52 1.21 13.69 -20.46
N VAL A 53 0.91 14.95 -20.15
CA VAL A 53 1.49 15.66 -18.99
C VAL A 53 0.43 16.01 -17.94
N SER A 54 -0.82 15.57 -18.13
CA SER A 54 -1.97 16.01 -17.32
C SER A 54 -2.78 14.87 -16.69
N ASP A 55 -2.41 13.62 -16.96
CA ASP A 55 -3.07 12.40 -16.47
C ASP A 55 -2.46 11.89 -15.16
N ALA A 56 -1.21 12.22 -14.85
CA ALA A 56 -0.57 11.94 -13.56
C ALA A 56 -0.09 13.22 -12.83
N GLY A 57 -0.78 14.33 -13.07
CA GLY A 57 -0.46 15.63 -12.47
C GLY A 57 -0.52 15.64 -10.94
N PHE A 58 0.23 16.56 -10.33
CA PHE A 58 0.37 16.74 -8.87
C PHE A 58 0.94 15.53 -8.11
N SER A 59 1.63 14.63 -8.81
CA SER A 59 2.37 13.53 -8.19
C SER A 59 3.59 14.05 -7.41
N VAL A 60 3.84 13.48 -6.22
CA VAL A 60 4.94 13.92 -5.36
C VAL A 60 5.76 12.75 -4.88
N VAL A 61 7.07 12.83 -5.07
CA VAL A 61 8.06 12.00 -4.38
C VAL A 61 8.92 12.90 -3.50
N GLY A 62 8.84 12.73 -2.18
CA GLY A 62 9.64 13.54 -1.25
C GLY A 62 11.15 13.32 -1.38
N GLY A 63 11.57 12.10 -1.75
CA GLY A 63 12.97 11.75 -2.01
C GLY A 63 13.21 10.24 -1.90
N GLY A 64 14.39 9.84 -1.41
CA GLY A 64 14.77 8.44 -1.26
C GLY A 64 15.37 7.85 -2.53
N LYS A 65 15.21 6.54 -2.75
CA LYS A 65 15.79 5.84 -3.88
C LYS A 65 14.75 5.03 -4.65
N SER A 66 14.68 5.22 -5.96
CA SER A 66 13.85 4.39 -6.86
C SER A 66 12.35 4.39 -6.50
N ASN A 67 11.83 5.49 -5.96
CA ASN A 67 10.40 5.62 -5.65
C ASN A 67 9.63 6.18 -6.86
N VAL A 68 8.37 5.77 -7.02
CA VAL A 68 7.51 6.17 -8.13
C VAL A 68 6.16 6.65 -7.61
N ALA A 69 5.78 7.88 -7.91
CA ALA A 69 4.42 8.39 -7.73
C ALA A 69 3.83 8.64 -9.12
N SER A 70 3.00 7.74 -9.63
CA SER A 70 2.51 7.76 -11.02
C SER A 70 0.99 7.89 -11.17
N GLY A 71 0.25 7.95 -10.06
CA GLY A 71 -1.18 8.31 -10.10
C GLY A 71 -1.38 9.83 -10.04
N SER A 72 -2.49 10.34 -10.59
CA SER A 72 -2.91 11.72 -10.34
C SER A 72 -3.08 11.98 -8.84
N TYR A 73 -2.49 13.06 -8.32
CA TYR A 73 -2.43 13.38 -6.88
C TYR A 73 -1.81 12.28 -6.00
N SER A 74 -1.01 11.39 -6.56
CA SER A 74 -0.32 10.35 -5.79
C SER A 74 0.86 10.91 -5.01
N GLY A 75 1.21 10.27 -3.90
CA GLY A 75 2.31 10.71 -3.05
C GLY A 75 3.14 9.55 -2.52
N VAL A 76 4.47 9.67 -2.63
CA VAL A 76 5.44 8.86 -1.89
C VAL A 76 6.31 9.79 -1.06
N VAL A 77 6.31 9.62 0.27
CA VAL A 77 7.13 10.50 1.14
C VAL A 77 8.62 10.24 0.95
N GLY A 78 9.04 8.99 0.80
CA GLY A 78 10.44 8.58 0.60
C GLY A 78 10.63 7.08 0.73
N GLY A 79 11.83 6.65 1.14
CA GLY A 79 12.19 5.22 1.28
C GLY A 79 12.90 4.65 0.06
N GLU A 80 12.82 3.33 -0.13
CA GLU A 80 13.39 2.63 -1.27
C GLU A 80 12.33 1.81 -2.03
N SER A 81 12.27 1.98 -3.35
CA SER A 81 11.44 1.16 -4.24
C SER A 81 9.93 1.15 -3.91
N ASN A 82 9.40 2.26 -3.39
CA ASN A 82 7.97 2.39 -3.15
C ASN A 82 7.23 2.96 -4.37
N THR A 83 6.01 2.50 -4.61
CA THR A 83 5.18 2.91 -5.73
C THR A 83 3.78 3.33 -5.29
N ALA A 84 3.37 4.56 -5.59
CA ALA A 84 1.99 5.05 -5.48
C ALA A 84 1.44 5.31 -6.88
N SER A 85 0.69 4.36 -7.44
CA SER A 85 0.22 4.41 -8.84
C SER A 85 -1.29 4.60 -8.99
N GLY A 86 -2.06 4.48 -7.90
CA GLY A 86 -3.49 4.80 -7.92
C GLY A 86 -3.75 6.30 -7.87
N SER A 87 -4.89 6.76 -8.40
CA SER A 87 -5.33 8.16 -8.21
C SER A 87 -5.50 8.44 -6.71
N HIS A 88 -4.96 9.56 -6.22
CA HIS A 88 -4.94 9.94 -4.80
C HIS A 88 -4.33 8.87 -3.87
N SER A 89 -3.49 7.97 -4.41
CA SER A 89 -2.82 6.95 -3.61
C SER A 89 -1.66 7.51 -2.80
N PHE A 90 -1.33 6.87 -1.69
CA PHE A 90 -0.29 7.35 -0.79
C PHE A 90 0.59 6.22 -0.26
N VAL A 91 1.91 6.45 -0.28
CA VAL A 91 2.88 5.63 0.45
C VAL A 91 3.71 6.51 1.40
N GLY A 92 3.61 6.22 2.70
CA GLY A 92 4.30 6.98 3.75
C GLY A 92 5.81 6.74 3.84
N GLY A 93 6.32 5.67 3.22
CA GLY A 93 7.74 5.34 3.16
C GLY A 93 8.01 3.85 3.27
N GLY A 94 9.20 3.47 3.72
CA GLY A 94 9.61 2.07 3.88
C GLY A 94 10.31 1.49 2.64
N MET A 95 10.19 0.18 2.44
CA MET A 95 10.84 -0.53 1.33
C MET A 95 9.83 -1.34 0.52
N GLY A 96 9.78 -1.14 -0.80
CA GLY A 96 9.04 -2.04 -1.69
C GLY A 96 7.51 -2.01 -1.53
N ASN A 97 6.93 -0.93 -0.98
CA ASN A 97 5.48 -0.84 -0.79
C ASN A 97 4.77 -0.39 -2.07
N LEU A 98 3.55 -0.87 -2.30
CA LEU A 98 2.72 -0.56 -3.46
C LEU A 98 1.32 -0.09 -3.04
N ALA A 99 0.94 1.13 -3.41
CA ALA A 99 -0.43 1.65 -3.34
C ALA A 99 -0.96 1.88 -4.76
N SER A 100 -1.70 0.91 -5.31
CA SER A 100 -2.16 0.93 -6.71
C SER A 100 -3.67 1.13 -6.89
N GLY A 101 -4.46 0.99 -5.82
CA GLY A 101 -5.89 1.31 -5.85
C GLY A 101 -6.15 2.82 -5.82
N SER A 102 -7.26 3.27 -6.39
CA SER A 102 -7.73 4.66 -6.19
C SER A 102 -7.95 4.91 -4.70
N LEU A 103 -7.51 6.05 -4.16
CA LEU A 103 -7.58 6.39 -2.73
C LEU A 103 -6.90 5.36 -1.79
N SER A 104 -6.07 4.47 -2.32
CA SER A 104 -5.38 3.46 -1.52
C SER A 104 -4.22 4.05 -0.73
N SER A 105 -3.88 3.44 0.40
CA SER A 105 -2.77 3.90 1.22
C SER A 105 -1.94 2.78 1.83
N VAL A 106 -0.63 2.99 1.85
CA VAL A 106 0.30 2.21 2.67
C VAL A 106 1.06 3.17 3.57
N SER A 107 0.88 3.10 4.89
CA SER A 107 1.55 4.06 5.80
C SER A 107 3.06 3.81 5.90
N GLY A 108 3.53 2.58 5.67
CA GLY A 108 4.95 2.23 5.65
C GLY A 108 5.19 0.72 5.73
N GLY A 109 6.35 0.31 6.24
CA GLY A 109 6.74 -1.10 6.37
C GLY A 109 7.51 -1.63 5.16
N GLY A 110 7.46 -2.94 4.94
CA GLY A 110 8.20 -3.61 3.87
C GLY A 110 7.32 -4.51 3.00
N GLU A 111 7.34 -4.33 1.69
CA GLU A 111 6.65 -5.19 0.72
C GLU A 111 5.13 -5.28 0.92
N ASN A 112 4.50 -4.22 1.42
CA ASN A 112 3.05 -4.17 1.59
C ASN A 112 2.36 -3.70 0.30
N THR A 113 1.16 -4.20 0.03
CA THR A 113 0.35 -3.85 -1.15
C THR A 113 -1.06 -3.43 -0.76
N ALA A 114 -1.49 -2.23 -1.17
CA ALA A 114 -2.86 -1.75 -1.11
C ALA A 114 -3.37 -1.53 -2.55
N SER A 115 -4.10 -2.51 -3.10
CA SER A 115 -4.53 -2.51 -4.51
C SER A 115 -6.03 -2.36 -4.72
N GLY A 116 -6.84 -2.49 -3.67
CA GLY A 116 -8.27 -2.21 -3.73
C GLY A 116 -8.57 -0.71 -3.71
N SER A 117 -9.69 -0.29 -4.31
CA SER A 117 -10.15 1.10 -4.15
C SER A 117 -10.41 1.41 -2.68
N SER A 118 -9.92 2.54 -2.18
CA SER A 118 -9.96 2.94 -0.75
C SER A 118 -9.36 1.91 0.22
N SER A 119 -8.49 1.02 -0.26
CA SER A 119 -7.84 0.02 0.60
C SER A 119 -6.71 0.62 1.43
N SER A 120 -6.40 0.02 2.57
CA SER A 120 -5.32 0.51 3.44
C SER A 120 -4.47 -0.60 4.04
N VAL A 121 -3.16 -0.35 4.11
CA VAL A 121 -2.22 -1.13 4.93
C VAL A 121 -1.47 -0.18 5.84
N LEU A 122 -1.66 -0.30 7.16
CA LEU A 122 -1.05 0.63 8.13
C LEU A 122 0.44 0.32 8.38
N GLY A 123 0.94 -0.86 8.03
CA GLY A 123 2.36 -1.21 8.13
C GLY A 123 2.61 -2.71 8.17
N GLY A 124 3.72 -3.11 8.79
CA GLY A 124 4.15 -4.52 8.85
C GLY A 124 4.93 -4.96 7.61
N SER A 125 4.90 -6.26 7.32
CA SER A 125 5.63 -6.83 6.18
C SER A 125 4.80 -7.81 5.36
N GLN A 126 4.82 -7.66 4.04
CA GLN A 126 4.14 -8.57 3.10
C GLN A 126 2.64 -8.68 3.33
N ASN A 127 1.99 -7.57 3.71
CA ASN A 127 0.54 -7.51 3.86
C ASN A 127 -0.13 -7.04 2.57
N ILE A 128 -1.31 -7.58 2.26
CA ILE A 128 -2.06 -7.28 1.03
C ILE A 128 -3.49 -6.87 1.39
N ALA A 129 -3.88 -5.65 1.04
CA ALA A 129 -5.26 -5.18 1.06
C ALA A 129 -5.75 -4.97 -0.39
N SER A 130 -6.46 -5.95 -0.95
CA SER A 130 -6.87 -5.94 -2.36
C SER A 130 -8.37 -5.84 -2.58
N GLY A 131 -9.19 -5.98 -1.53
CA GLY A 131 -10.64 -5.75 -1.60
C GLY A 131 -10.98 -4.25 -1.61
N GLU A 132 -12.11 -3.89 -2.20
CA GLU A 132 -12.62 -2.51 -2.10
C GLU A 132 -12.88 -2.16 -0.63
N SER A 133 -12.37 -1.00 -0.20
CA SER A 133 -12.43 -0.53 1.19
C SER A 133 -11.91 -1.54 2.22
N SER A 134 -11.00 -2.43 1.81
CA SER A 134 -10.37 -3.41 2.70
C SER A 134 -9.23 -2.79 3.52
N ALA A 135 -8.95 -3.37 4.68
CA ALA A 135 -7.89 -2.89 5.56
C ALA A 135 -7.03 -4.00 6.15
N VAL A 136 -5.73 -3.76 6.24
CA VAL A 136 -4.81 -4.55 7.06
C VAL A 136 -4.10 -3.62 8.05
N VAL A 137 -4.31 -3.85 9.35
CA VAL A 137 -3.74 -3.00 10.41
C VAL A 137 -2.22 -3.19 10.53
N GLY A 138 -1.70 -4.39 10.26
CA GLY A 138 -0.27 -4.66 10.30
C GLY A 138 0.04 -6.14 10.46
N GLY A 139 1.21 -6.46 11.01
CA GLY A 139 1.67 -7.84 11.16
C GLY A 139 2.43 -8.34 9.92
N ARG A 140 2.38 -9.65 9.67
CA ARG A 140 3.11 -10.27 8.56
C ARG A 140 2.20 -11.22 7.76
N LEU A 141 2.35 -11.21 6.43
CA LEU A 141 1.65 -12.13 5.51
C LEU A 141 0.12 -12.11 5.63
N ASN A 142 -0.47 -10.99 6.00
CA ASN A 142 -1.93 -10.88 6.11
C ASN A 142 -2.55 -10.45 4.78
N VAL A 143 -3.73 -10.99 4.45
CA VAL A 143 -4.46 -10.69 3.22
C VAL A 143 -5.91 -10.31 3.52
N ALA A 144 -6.33 -9.11 3.15
CA ALA A 144 -7.71 -8.66 3.13
C ALA A 144 -8.16 -8.46 1.67
N ASN A 145 -8.85 -9.44 1.08
CA ASN A 145 -9.26 -9.41 -0.32
C ASN A 145 -10.79 -9.40 -0.53
N GLY A 146 -11.59 -9.51 0.53
CA GLY A 146 -13.03 -9.27 0.46
C GLY A 146 -13.38 -7.78 0.47
N THR A 147 -14.49 -7.39 -0.16
CA THR A 147 -15.03 -6.02 -0.05
C THR A 147 -15.35 -5.69 1.41
N LEU A 148 -14.96 -4.52 1.90
CA LEU A 148 -15.10 -4.09 3.30
C LEU A 148 -14.48 -5.06 4.32
N SER A 149 -13.56 -5.93 3.91
CA SER A 149 -12.90 -6.90 4.79
C SER A 149 -11.78 -6.24 5.61
N ALA A 150 -11.49 -6.81 6.78
CA ALA A 150 -10.42 -6.33 7.64
C ALA A 150 -9.57 -7.46 8.21
N VAL A 151 -8.24 -7.27 8.20
CA VAL A 151 -7.32 -8.05 9.04
C VAL A 151 -6.78 -7.13 10.13
N LEU A 152 -7.05 -7.49 11.39
CA LEU A 152 -6.68 -6.67 12.56
C LEU A 152 -5.20 -6.79 12.93
N GLY A 153 -4.48 -7.72 12.32
CA GLY A 153 -3.06 -7.96 12.48
C GLY A 153 -2.73 -9.39 12.91
N GLY A 154 -1.44 -9.61 13.20
CA GLY A 154 -0.89 -10.93 13.50
C GLY A 154 -0.17 -11.54 12.30
N ASP A 155 -0.26 -12.86 12.15
CA ASP A 155 0.52 -13.60 11.17
C ASP A 155 -0.35 -14.48 10.27
N SER A 156 -0.17 -14.35 8.96
CA SER A 156 -0.74 -15.27 7.97
C SER A 156 -2.27 -15.40 8.04
N ASN A 157 -2.99 -14.30 8.30
CA ASN A 157 -4.46 -14.28 8.31
C ASN A 157 -5.04 -13.89 6.93
N LEU A 158 -6.25 -14.37 6.65
CA LEU A 158 -6.97 -14.13 5.40
C LEU A 158 -8.42 -13.70 5.68
N ALA A 159 -8.83 -12.53 5.19
CA ALA A 159 -10.21 -12.06 5.19
C ALA A 159 -10.72 -11.93 3.73
N SER A 160 -11.48 -12.93 3.27
CA SER A 160 -11.95 -13.05 1.87
C SER A 160 -13.44 -12.86 1.69
N GLY A 161 -14.24 -13.04 2.73
CA GLY A 161 -15.67 -12.72 2.67
C GLY A 161 -15.91 -11.21 2.62
N GLU A 162 -17.03 -10.80 2.01
CA GLU A 162 -17.52 -9.44 2.13
C GLU A 162 -17.81 -9.13 3.61
N VAL A 163 -17.36 -7.97 4.12
CA VAL A 163 -17.50 -7.55 5.52
C VAL A 163 -16.90 -8.57 6.51
N SER A 164 -15.94 -9.38 6.08
CA SER A 164 -15.28 -10.37 6.93
C SER A 164 -14.14 -9.77 7.77
N VAL A 165 -13.86 -10.39 8.92
CA VAL A 165 -12.78 -9.96 9.82
C VAL A 165 -11.91 -11.15 10.21
N ALA A 166 -10.59 -11.02 10.09
CA ALA A 166 -9.63 -12.02 10.59
C ALA A 166 -8.61 -11.41 11.55
N ALA A 167 -8.20 -12.17 12.57
CA ALA A 167 -7.19 -11.73 13.53
C ALA A 167 -6.43 -12.89 14.17
N GLY A 168 -5.14 -12.67 14.44
CA GLY A 168 -4.31 -13.60 15.21
C GLY A 168 -3.31 -14.36 14.35
N SER A 169 -3.29 -15.69 14.42
CA SER A 169 -2.36 -16.53 13.64
C SER A 169 -3.13 -17.56 12.82
N GLY A 170 -3.06 -17.45 11.49
CA GLY A 170 -3.72 -18.39 10.57
C GLY A 170 -5.25 -18.34 10.59
N ALA A 171 -5.87 -17.19 10.92
CA ALA A 171 -7.33 -17.01 10.87
C ALA A 171 -7.80 -16.74 9.43
N HIS A 172 -8.72 -17.57 8.91
CA HIS A 172 -9.22 -17.51 7.54
C HIS A 172 -10.74 -17.25 7.50
N ALA A 173 -11.15 -15.99 7.41
CA ALA A 173 -12.55 -15.58 7.25
C ALA A 173 -12.97 -15.64 5.76
N LEU A 174 -13.41 -16.82 5.31
CA LEU A 174 -13.66 -17.14 3.91
C LEU A 174 -15.08 -16.82 3.41
N HIS A 175 -16.01 -16.53 4.32
CA HIS A 175 -17.45 -16.41 4.06
C HIS A 175 -17.94 -15.01 4.42
N ASN A 176 -19.05 -14.57 3.82
CA ASN A 176 -19.54 -13.19 3.98
C ASN A 176 -19.99 -12.95 5.42
N GLY A 177 -19.61 -11.80 5.99
CA GLY A 177 -19.89 -11.44 7.38
C GLY A 177 -19.20 -12.34 8.41
N ALA A 178 -18.28 -13.23 8.01
CA ALA A 178 -17.60 -14.12 8.95
C ALA A 178 -16.48 -13.40 9.71
N PHE A 179 -16.43 -13.61 11.03
CA PHE A 179 -15.37 -13.13 11.91
C PHE A 179 -14.58 -14.33 12.41
N VAL A 180 -13.27 -14.37 12.17
CA VAL A 180 -12.41 -15.52 12.52
C VAL A 180 -11.21 -15.08 13.34
N PHE A 181 -11.11 -15.59 14.56
CA PHE A 181 -10.07 -15.23 15.51
C PHE A 181 -9.31 -16.51 15.88
N SER A 182 -7.98 -16.49 15.77
CA SER A 182 -7.17 -17.68 15.95
C SER A 182 -5.91 -17.41 16.77
N ASP A 183 -5.65 -18.23 17.77
CA ASP A 183 -4.40 -18.22 18.52
C ASP A 183 -3.25 -18.97 17.81
N LEU A 184 -2.07 -18.94 18.44
CA LEU A 184 -0.84 -19.59 17.97
C LEU A 184 -0.76 -21.09 18.34
N SER A 185 -1.84 -21.70 18.85
CA SER A 185 -1.76 -23.04 19.45
C SER A 185 -1.57 -24.17 18.43
N LEU A 186 -1.88 -23.92 17.16
CA LEU A 186 -1.78 -24.87 16.07
C LEU A 186 -1.20 -24.18 14.82
N GLU A 187 -0.25 -24.84 14.16
CA GLU A 187 0.38 -24.40 12.91
C GLU A 187 -0.58 -24.45 11.69
N SER A 188 -1.80 -24.97 11.85
CA SER A 188 -2.79 -25.05 10.77
C SER A 188 -3.64 -23.80 10.70
N SER A 189 -4.11 -23.46 9.49
CA SER A 189 -5.16 -22.44 9.31
C SER A 189 -6.46 -22.84 10.05
N PHE A 190 -7.18 -21.85 10.54
CA PHE A 190 -8.51 -21.98 11.14
C PHE A 190 -9.50 -21.15 10.33
N SER A 191 -10.46 -21.81 9.69
CA SER A 191 -11.32 -21.19 8.68
C SER A 191 -12.78 -21.13 9.08
N SER A 192 -13.48 -20.07 8.68
CA SER A 192 -14.96 -20.07 8.71
C SER A 192 -15.53 -21.10 7.75
N ARG A 193 -16.75 -21.53 8.02
CA ARG A 193 -17.47 -22.61 7.34
C ARG A 193 -18.75 -22.15 6.66
N VAL A 194 -19.32 -21.04 7.12
CA VAL A 194 -20.58 -20.45 6.62
C VAL A 194 -20.58 -18.94 6.76
N ASP A 195 -21.52 -18.28 6.07
CA ASP A 195 -21.76 -16.84 6.20
C ASP A 195 -22.21 -16.47 7.63
N ASN A 196 -21.84 -15.26 8.06
CA ASN A 196 -22.18 -14.66 9.35
C ASN A 196 -21.73 -15.47 10.58
N GLU A 197 -20.72 -16.33 10.41
CA GLU A 197 -20.14 -17.10 11.50
C GLU A 197 -19.16 -16.25 12.32
N PHE A 198 -19.24 -16.33 13.65
CA PHE A 198 -18.14 -15.94 14.52
C PHE A 198 -17.39 -17.19 15.00
N ALA A 199 -16.23 -17.45 14.40
CA ALA A 199 -15.38 -18.59 14.71
C ALA A 199 -14.18 -18.17 15.56
N VAL A 200 -13.95 -18.86 16.69
CA VAL A 200 -12.83 -18.58 17.59
C VAL A 200 -12.05 -19.86 17.89
N ARG A 201 -10.73 -19.84 17.66
CA ARG A 201 -9.78 -20.82 18.18
C ARG A 201 -8.95 -20.18 19.29
N ALA A 202 -9.19 -20.63 20.52
CA ALA A 202 -8.48 -20.19 21.71
C ALA A 202 -8.23 -21.40 22.63
N ALA A 203 -7.07 -22.04 22.51
CA ALA A 203 -6.71 -23.24 23.28
C ALA A 203 -6.65 -23.00 24.80
N GLY A 204 -6.39 -21.75 25.22
CA GLY A 204 -6.49 -21.32 26.61
C GLY A 204 -7.92 -21.08 27.12
N GLY A 205 -8.93 -21.25 26.26
CA GLY A 205 -10.33 -21.00 26.56
C GLY A 205 -10.80 -19.60 26.17
N LEU A 206 -12.13 -19.44 26.12
CA LEU A 206 -12.82 -18.18 25.86
C LEU A 206 -13.51 -17.71 27.15
N ARG A 207 -13.22 -16.48 27.58
CA ARG A 207 -13.94 -15.84 28.69
C ARG A 207 -14.88 -14.77 28.16
N VAL A 208 -16.18 -15.02 28.30
CA VAL A 208 -17.25 -14.07 27.96
C VAL A 208 -17.82 -13.53 29.27
N VAL A 209 -17.89 -12.20 29.39
CA VAL A 209 -18.57 -11.52 30.50
C VAL A 209 -19.88 -10.92 29.98
N THR A 210 -20.94 -11.02 30.77
CA THR A 210 -22.28 -10.54 30.44
C THR A 210 -22.69 -9.40 31.35
#